data_AF-A0A1H6RIZ5-F1
#
_entry.id   AF-A0A1H6RIZ5-F1
#
_cell.length_a   1.000
_cell.length_b   1.000
_cell.length_c   1.000
_cell.angle_alpha   90.00
_cell.angle_beta   90.00
_cell.angle_gamma   90.00
#
_symmetry.space_group_name_H-M   'P 1'
#
loop_
_entity.id
_entity.type
_entity.pdbx_description
1 polymer ?
#
loop_
_entity_poly.entity_id
_entity_poly.type
_entity_poly.pdbx_seq_one_letter_code
_entity_poly.pdbx_strand_id
1 'polypeptide(L)'
;MSAISNGENGKNTVEKVRVLLFELDYLKQENINLKNGLSRALQGKLAGNFVEKAEEFQQMFINKDQVIDLFRHEVSTLMVETPPEARNGKFSEKVVEMQQEIEVLIACFWDMKTAFEKYLSEI
;
A
#
# COMPACT_ATOMS: atom_id res chain seq x y z
N MET A 1 25.16 14.46 -30.68
CA MET A 1 23.86 14.78 -30.07
C MET A 1 23.32 13.56 -29.33
N SER A 2 23.68 13.34 -28.05
CA SER A 2 23.09 12.24 -27.26
C SER A 2 23.24 12.49 -25.76
N ALA A 3 22.61 13.57 -25.28
CA ALA A 3 22.55 13.89 -23.84
C ALA A 3 21.12 14.23 -23.36
N ILE A 4 20.15 14.35 -24.26
CA ILE A 4 18.81 14.86 -23.94
C ILE A 4 17.84 13.72 -23.54
N SER A 5 18.06 12.48 -23.99
CA SER A 5 17.14 11.35 -23.73
C SER A 5 17.19 10.79 -22.29
N ASN A 6 18.32 10.91 -21.58
CA ASN A 6 18.44 10.32 -20.23
C ASN A 6 17.79 11.18 -19.13
N GLY A 7 17.68 12.50 -19.33
CA GLY A 7 17.16 13.44 -18.33
C GLY A 7 15.63 13.42 -18.20
N GLU A 8 14.90 13.12 -19.27
CA GLU A 8 13.44 13.02 -19.25
C GLU A 8 12.96 11.69 -18.65
N ASN A 9 13.65 10.59 -18.95
CA ASN A 9 13.33 9.28 -18.36
C ASN A 9 13.55 9.26 -16.84
N GLY A 10 14.66 9.81 -16.33
CA GLY A 10 14.92 9.86 -14.89
C GLY A 10 13.91 10.71 -14.11
N LYS A 11 13.42 11.82 -14.69
CA LYS A 11 12.36 12.64 -14.09
C LYS A 11 11.02 11.90 -14.02
N ASN A 12 10.67 11.16 -15.08
CA ASN A 12 9.46 10.35 -15.11
C ASN A 12 9.50 9.26 -14.02
N THR A 13 10.61 8.55 -13.89
CA THR A 13 10.76 7.48 -12.89
C THR A 13 10.70 8.00 -11.45
N VAL A 14 11.29 9.16 -11.15
CA VAL A 14 11.18 9.78 -9.82
C VAL A 14 9.75 10.16 -9.48
N GLU A 15 8.99 10.65 -10.46
CA GLU A 15 7.58 10.97 -10.25
C GLU A 15 6.76 9.71 -9.98
N LYS A 16 7.03 8.60 -10.70
CA LYS A 16 6.41 7.30 -10.39
C LYS A 16 6.66 6.87 -8.95
N VAL A 17 7.89 7.01 -8.45
CA VAL A 17 8.19 6.69 -7.05
C VAL A 17 7.36 7.53 -6.08
N ARG A 18 7.18 8.83 -6.35
CA ARG A 18 6.32 9.68 -5.50
C ARG A 18 4.87 9.22 -5.51
N VAL A 19 4.35 8.85 -6.68
CA VAL A 19 3.00 8.28 -6.81
C VAL A 19 2.89 6.99 -6.00
N LEU A 20 3.88 6.08 -6.07
CA LEU A 20 3.88 4.84 -5.27
C LEU A 20 3.87 5.14 -3.77
N LEU A 21 4.68 6.10 -3.29
CA LEU A 21 4.67 6.50 -1.88
C LEU A 21 3.33 7.09 -1.46
N PHE A 22 2.72 7.91 -2.32
CA PHE A 22 1.40 8.48 -2.08
C PHE A 22 0.32 7.39 -1.96
N GLU A 23 0.31 6.41 -2.88
CA GLU A 23 -0.64 5.28 -2.82
C GLU A 23 -0.47 4.46 -1.54
N LEU A 24 0.78 4.18 -1.13
CA LEU A 24 1.05 3.46 0.11
C LEU A 24 0.59 4.24 1.35
N ASP A 25 0.82 5.55 1.39
CA ASP A 25 0.33 6.41 2.47
C ASP A 25 -1.21 6.45 2.50
N TYR A 26 -1.86 6.49 1.33
CA TYR A 26 -3.30 6.42 1.21
C TYR A 26 -3.86 5.08 1.74
N LEU A 27 -3.30 3.95 1.32
CA LEU A 27 -3.68 2.62 1.82
C LEU A 27 -3.53 2.51 3.34
N LYS A 28 -2.46 3.10 3.90
CA LYS A 28 -2.23 3.12 5.35
C LYS A 28 -3.34 3.89 6.09
N GLN A 29 -3.72 5.06 5.59
CA GLN A 29 -4.82 5.83 6.16
C GLN A 29 -6.15 5.07 6.05
N GLU A 30 -6.38 4.41 4.92
CA GLU A 30 -7.60 3.65 4.74
C GLU A 30 -7.66 2.43 5.67
N ASN A 31 -6.54 1.73 5.89
CA ASN A 31 -6.48 0.64 6.86
C ASN A 31 -6.76 1.12 8.28
N ILE A 32 -6.32 2.34 8.64
CA ILE A 32 -6.66 2.98 9.91
C ILE A 32 -8.18 3.22 10.01
N ASN A 33 -8.82 3.70 8.94
CA ASN A 33 -10.26 3.90 8.92
C ASN A 33 -11.03 2.58 9.12
N LEU A 34 -10.58 1.48 8.49
CA LEU A 34 -11.20 0.16 8.66
C LEU A 34 -11.06 -0.36 10.09
N LYS A 35 -9.87 -0.26 10.69
CA LYS A 35 -9.63 -0.61 12.11
C LYS A 35 -10.50 0.21 13.07
N ASN A 36 -10.69 1.50 12.79
CA ASN A 36 -11.59 2.36 13.55
C ASN A 36 -13.06 1.94 13.36
N GLY A 37 -13.45 1.54 12.15
CA GLY A 37 -14.76 0.94 11.87
C GLY A 37 -15.00 -0.33 12.68
N LEU A 38 -14.04 -1.25 12.68
CA LEU A 38 -14.10 -2.49 13.44
C LEU A 38 -14.20 -2.22 14.95
N SER A 39 -13.39 -1.30 15.46
CA SER A 39 -13.41 -0.90 16.87
C SER A 39 -14.77 -0.35 17.30
N ARG A 40 -15.45 0.42 16.44
CA ARG A 40 -16.81 0.92 16.71
C ARG A 40 -17.84 -0.20 16.69
N ALA A 41 -17.74 -1.13 15.74
CA ALA A 41 -18.63 -2.29 15.68
C ALA A 41 -18.50 -3.18 16.93
N LEU A 42 -17.28 -3.32 17.45
CA LEU A 42 -16.99 -4.03 18.71
C LEU A 42 -17.59 -3.38 19.96
N GLN A 43 -17.96 -2.10 19.93
CA GLN A 43 -18.61 -1.43 21.07
C GLN A 43 -20.11 -1.78 21.21
N GLY A 44 -20.68 -2.49 20.24
CA GLY A 44 -22.08 -2.95 20.25
C GLY A 44 -22.32 -4.18 21.15
N LYS A 45 -23.57 -4.68 21.18
CA LYS A 45 -23.89 -5.97 21.83
C LYS A 45 -23.37 -7.11 20.95
N LEU A 46 -22.25 -7.72 21.35
CA LEU A 46 -21.54 -8.72 20.55
C LEU A 46 -22.19 -10.11 20.69
N ALA A 47 -22.67 -10.66 19.57
CA ALA A 47 -22.91 -12.10 19.45
C ALA A 47 -21.56 -12.84 19.36
N GLY A 48 -21.45 -14.06 19.87
CA GLY A 48 -20.17 -14.81 19.87
C GLY A 48 -19.53 -14.93 18.47
N ASN A 49 -20.37 -15.15 17.44
CA ASN A 49 -19.93 -15.28 16.04
C ASN A 49 -19.35 -13.98 15.47
N PHE A 50 -19.68 -12.83 16.06
CA PHE A 50 -19.12 -11.54 15.64
C PHE A 50 -17.65 -11.39 16.07
N VAL A 51 -17.30 -11.92 17.25
CA VAL A 51 -15.95 -11.79 17.80
C VAL A 51 -14.93 -12.55 16.94
N GLU A 52 -15.23 -13.78 16.56
CA GLU A 52 -14.35 -14.59 15.70
C GLU A 52 -14.07 -13.89 14.37
N LYS A 53 -15.12 -13.37 13.72
CA LYS A 53 -14.95 -12.68 12.44
C LYS A 53 -14.22 -11.34 12.58
N ALA A 54 -14.44 -10.63 13.69
CA ALA A 54 -13.71 -9.42 14.03
C ALA A 54 -12.21 -9.70 14.20
N GLU A 55 -11.83 -10.80 14.85
CA GLU A 55 -10.44 -11.21 15.01
C GLU A 55 -9.77 -11.54 13.67
N GLU A 56 -10.48 -12.24 12.77
CA GLU A 56 -9.99 -12.50 11.41
C GLU A 56 -9.66 -11.19 10.67
N PHE A 57 -10.59 -10.23 10.65
CA PHE A 57 -10.36 -8.93 10.00
C PHE A 57 -9.24 -8.15 10.67
N GLN A 58 -9.16 -8.16 12.00
CA GLN A 58 -8.06 -7.51 12.73
C GLN A 58 -6.70 -8.08 12.32
N GLN A 59 -6.56 -9.40 12.19
CA GLN A 59 -5.33 -10.02 11.72
C GLN A 59 -5.02 -9.63 10.26
N MET A 60 -6.02 -9.56 9.39
CA MET A 60 -5.84 -9.09 8.01
C MET A 60 -5.34 -7.64 7.96
N PHE A 61 -5.90 -6.75 8.79
CA PHE A 61 -5.46 -5.35 8.87
C PHE A 61 -4.01 -5.23 9.36
N ILE A 62 -3.63 -5.97 10.40
CA ILE A 62 -2.25 -6.01 10.91
C ILE A 62 -1.28 -6.47 9.80
N ASN A 63 -1.63 -7.54 9.09
CA ASN A 63 -0.81 -8.05 8.00
C ASN A 63 -0.67 -7.00 6.87
N LYS A 64 -1.76 -6.28 6.54
CA LYS A 64 -1.71 -5.21 5.52
C LYS A 64 -0.83 -4.04 5.95
N ASP A 65 -0.90 -3.60 7.21
CA ASP A 65 -0.01 -2.54 7.72
C ASP A 65 1.47 -2.93 7.56
N GLN A 66 1.81 -4.17 7.93
CA GLN A 66 3.19 -4.66 7.82
C GLN A 66 3.69 -4.65 6.37
N VAL A 67 2.86 -5.15 5.44
CA VAL A 67 3.22 -5.19 4.02
C VAL A 67 3.34 -3.77 3.45
N ILE A 68 2.42 -2.86 3.77
CA ILE A 68 2.48 -1.45 3.34
C ILE A 68 3.77 -0.79 3.87
N ASP A 69 4.11 -0.99 5.14
CA ASP A 69 5.30 -0.41 5.75
C ASP A 69 6.60 -0.96 5.14
N LEU A 70 6.64 -2.25 4.77
CA LEU A 70 7.76 -2.86 4.05
C LEU A 70 7.94 -2.23 2.66
N PHE A 71 6.89 -2.14 1.86
CA PHE A 71 6.97 -1.49 0.54
C PHE A 71 7.38 -0.03 0.65
N ARG A 72 6.82 0.71 1.62
CA ARG A 72 7.16 2.12 1.84
C ARG A 72 8.63 2.30 2.20
N HIS A 73 9.15 1.42 3.05
CA HIS A 73 10.58 1.39 3.39
C HIS A 73 11.42 1.09 2.16
N GLU A 74 11.08 0.08 1.37
CA GLU A 74 11.83 -0.31 0.18
C GLU A 74 11.85 0.80 -0.88
N VAL A 75 10.70 1.42 -1.17
CA VAL A 75 10.58 2.51 -2.15
C VAL A 75 11.41 3.71 -1.69
N SER A 76 11.35 4.04 -0.40
CA SER A 76 12.13 5.13 0.18
C SER A 76 13.63 4.85 0.13
N THR A 77 14.03 3.61 0.46
CA THR A 77 15.43 3.16 0.44
C THR A 77 15.99 3.22 -0.97
N LEU A 78 15.25 2.74 -1.97
CA LEU A 78 15.64 2.80 -3.37
C LEU A 78 15.95 4.25 -3.81
N MET A 79 15.14 5.22 -3.35
CA MET A 79 15.34 6.64 -3.66
C MET A 79 16.56 7.26 -2.98
N VAL A 80 16.85 6.87 -1.73
CA VAL A 80 17.96 7.39 -0.94
C VAL A 80 19.29 6.77 -1.39
N GLU A 81 19.31 5.46 -1.60
CA GLU A 81 20.51 4.70 -1.98
C GLU A 81 20.90 4.87 -3.45
N THR A 82 19.99 5.38 -4.29
CA THR A 82 20.29 5.68 -5.70
C THR A 82 20.45 7.19 -5.89
N PRO A 83 21.70 7.69 -5.98
CA PRO A 83 21.98 9.09 -6.29
C PRO A 83 21.31 9.52 -7.60
N PRO A 84 20.91 10.79 -7.74
CA PRO A 84 20.25 11.29 -8.94
C PRO A 84 20.99 10.96 -10.24
N GLU A 85 22.32 10.95 -10.21
CA GLU A 85 23.20 10.68 -11.35
C GLU A 85 23.21 9.19 -11.75
N ALA A 86 22.87 8.31 -10.80
CA ALA A 86 22.81 6.86 -10.97
C ALA A 86 21.39 6.35 -11.31
N ARG A 87 20.39 7.23 -11.39
CA ARG A 87 18.99 6.91 -11.76
C ARG A 87 18.87 6.70 -13.27
N ASN A 88 19.47 5.61 -13.74
CA ASN A 88 19.47 5.17 -15.13
C ASN A 88 18.47 4.02 -15.35
N GLY A 89 18.60 3.28 -16.45
CA GLY A 89 17.71 2.17 -16.82
C GLY A 89 17.46 1.15 -15.70
N LYS A 90 18.49 0.74 -14.95
CA LYS A 90 18.33 -0.25 -13.86
C LYS A 90 17.45 0.25 -12.70
N PHE A 91 17.53 1.54 -12.39
CA PHE A 91 16.65 2.17 -11.41
C PHE A 91 15.21 2.17 -11.92
N SER A 92 15.02 2.47 -13.21
CA SER A 92 13.68 2.42 -13.82
C SER A 92 13.08 1.02 -13.86
N GLU A 93 13.88 -0.02 -14.11
CA GLU A 93 13.42 -1.41 -14.09
C GLU A 93 12.91 -1.79 -12.71
N LYS A 94 13.69 -1.52 -11.65
CA LYS A 94 13.25 -1.75 -10.26
C LYS A 94 11.97 -1.01 -9.91
N VAL A 95 11.83 0.26 -10.32
CA VAL A 95 10.61 1.04 -10.05
C VAL A 95 9.40 0.42 -10.74
N VAL A 96 9.56 -0.17 -11.93
CA VAL A 96 8.48 -0.88 -12.62
C VAL A 96 8.11 -2.19 -11.90
N GLU A 97 9.09 -2.95 -11.43
CA GLU A 97 8.85 -4.17 -10.63
C GLU A 97 8.06 -3.84 -9.36
N MET A 98 8.52 -2.84 -8.60
CA MET A 98 7.82 -2.37 -7.38
C MET A 98 6.42 -1.86 -7.67
N GLN A 99 6.22 -1.18 -8.82
CA GLN A 99 4.90 -0.74 -9.22
C GLN A 99 3.94 -1.93 -9.40
N GLN A 100 4.36 -3.00 -10.07
CA GLN A 100 3.53 -4.18 -10.27
C GLN A 100 3.18 -4.86 -8.94
N GLU A 101 4.14 -4.96 -8.02
CA GLU A 101 3.91 -5.54 -6.70
C GLU A 101 2.94 -4.70 -5.86
N ILE A 102 3.06 -3.36 -5.92
CA ILE A 102 2.15 -2.43 -5.24
C ILE A 102 0.75 -2.49 -5.87
N GLU A 103 0.62 -2.63 -7.19
CA GLU A 103 -0.67 -2.82 -7.85
C GLU A 103 -1.39 -4.08 -7.35
N VAL A 104 -0.66 -5.18 -7.15
CA VAL A 104 -1.20 -6.41 -6.55
C VAL A 104 -1.64 -6.17 -5.10
N LEU A 105 -0.81 -5.47 -4.29
CA LEU A 105 -1.17 -5.09 -2.93
C LEU A 105 -2.46 -4.27 -2.89
N ILE A 106 -2.60 -3.28 -3.77
CA ILE A 106 -3.78 -2.42 -3.89
C ILE A 106 -5.01 -3.28 -4.16
N ALA A 107 -4.96 -4.18 -5.15
CA ALA A 107 -6.07 -5.07 -5.47
C ALA A 107 -6.48 -5.93 -4.26
N CYS A 108 -5.51 -6.59 -3.62
CA CYS A 108 -5.76 -7.39 -2.43
C CYS A 108 -6.31 -6.57 -1.24
N PHE A 109 -5.95 -5.30 -1.13
CA PHE A 109 -6.47 -4.41 -0.10
C PHE A 109 -7.94 -4.08 -0.36
N TRP A 110 -8.32 -3.77 -1.61
CA TRP A 110 -9.70 -3.47 -1.97
C TRP A 110 -10.63 -4.68 -1.81
N ASP A 111 -10.15 -5.89 -2.11
CA ASP A 111 -10.90 -7.13 -1.85
C ASP A 111 -11.19 -7.30 -0.36
N MET A 112 -10.18 -7.12 0.49
CA MET A 112 -10.33 -7.15 1.94
C MET A 112 -11.31 -6.08 2.44
N LYS A 113 -11.18 -4.84 1.96
CA LYS A 113 -12.07 -3.74 2.33
C LYS A 113 -13.52 -4.07 1.97
N THR A 114 -13.76 -4.52 0.73
CA THR A 114 -15.09 -4.88 0.25
C THR A 114 -15.70 -6.00 1.10
N ALA A 115 -14.91 -7.03 1.43
CA ALA A 115 -15.37 -8.11 2.29
C ALA A 115 -15.73 -7.61 3.70
N PHE A 116 -14.95 -6.69 4.26
CA PHE A 116 -15.20 -6.09 5.57
C PHE A 116 -16.46 -5.22 5.58
N GLU A 117 -16.61 -4.33 4.60
CA GLU A 117 -17.77 -3.45 4.50
C GLU A 117 -19.06 -4.25 4.28
N LYS A 118 -19.01 -5.29 3.44
CA LYS A 118 -20.12 -6.21 3.27
C LYS A 118 -20.49 -6.88 4.59
N TYR A 119 -19.50 -7.40 5.32
CA TYR A 119 -19.73 -8.03 6.62
C TYR A 119 -20.40 -7.06 7.60
N LEU A 120 -19.92 -5.81 7.70
CA LEU A 120 -20.52 -4.80 8.56
C LEU A 120 -21.94 -4.38 8.15
N SER A 121 -22.34 -4.57 6.88
CA SER A 121 -23.70 -4.27 6.43
C SER A 121 -24.71 -5.38 6.74
N GLU A 122 -24.22 -6.59 7.07
CA GLU A 122 -25.03 -7.78 7.33
C GLU A 122 -25.31 -8.00 8.83
N ILE A 123 -24.69 -7.20 9.70
CA ILE A 123 -24.84 -7.22 11.17
C ILE A 123 -25.82 -6.15 11.65
#